data_AF-A0A1H0E4A2-F1
#
_entry.id   AF-A0A1H0E4A2-F1
#
_cell.length_a   1.000
_cell.length_b   1.000
_cell.length_c   1.000
_cell.angle_alpha   90.00
_cell.angle_beta   90.00
_cell.angle_gamma   90.00
#
_symmetry.space_group_name_H-M   'P 1'
#
loop_
_entity.id
_entity.type
_entity.pdbx_description
1 polymer ?
#
loop_
_entity_poly.entity_id
_entity_poly.type
_entity_poly.pdbx_seq_one_letter_code
_entity_poly.pdbx_strand_id
1 'polypeptide(L)'
;MIRPVRLLTLLLPAVLLLGCTGGDDEPAPAAPTIDTAAVQQALVGLWVGDDVTAEATQAGECFAAALTDSATPDELRDAGLLDESYAVPPVLPPLGREGAELWVDAQFKCVDFVSESARAQVAATKGKVDATAYETCLRKALTEDQLYEAAVQSVMGDFGGDAVAAFSQAQLDCVQQALPPD
;
A
#
# COMPACT_ATOMS: atom_id res chain seq x y z
N MET A 1 -14.21 13.10 -32.70
CA MET A 1 -13.63 14.22 -33.46
C MET A 1 -12.15 13.93 -33.67
N ILE A 2 -11.75 13.69 -34.91
CA ILE A 2 -10.41 13.23 -35.31
C ILE A 2 -9.56 14.47 -35.58
N ARG A 3 -8.40 14.62 -34.90
CA ARG A 3 -7.43 15.68 -35.22
C ARG A 3 -6.24 15.10 -35.99
N PRO A 4 -5.80 15.76 -37.07
CA PRO A 4 -4.77 15.26 -37.96
C PRO A 4 -3.34 15.51 -37.48
N VAL A 5 -2.51 14.55 -37.89
CA VAL A 5 -1.05 14.51 -38.06
C VAL A 5 -0.39 15.86 -38.39
N ARG A 6 0.74 16.16 -37.73
CA ARG A 6 1.80 16.99 -38.30
C ARG A 6 3.13 16.26 -38.28
N LEU A 7 3.59 16.01 -39.50
CA LEU A 7 4.83 15.40 -39.91
C LEU A 7 5.93 16.47 -39.95
N LEU A 8 7.16 16.02 -39.65
CA LEU A 8 8.45 16.48 -40.21
C LEU A 8 8.96 17.89 -39.88
N THR A 9 10.03 17.94 -39.08
CA THR A 9 11.19 18.80 -39.37
C THR A 9 12.47 18.03 -39.07
N LEU A 10 13.18 17.66 -40.14
CA LEU A 10 14.55 17.16 -40.16
C LEU A 10 15.49 18.37 -40.16
N LEU A 11 16.44 18.42 -39.24
CA LEU A 11 17.63 19.27 -39.33
C LEU A 11 18.76 18.63 -38.52
N LEU A 12 19.64 17.91 -39.22
CA LEU A 12 21.03 17.71 -38.80
C LEU A 12 21.77 19.03 -39.01
N PRO A 13 22.73 19.36 -38.12
CA PRO A 13 24.07 19.54 -38.64
C PRO A 13 25.17 18.85 -37.82
N ALA A 14 26.21 18.56 -38.56
CA ALA A 14 27.51 18.01 -38.22
C ALA A 14 28.25 18.70 -37.05
N VAL A 15 28.89 17.85 -36.23
CA VAL A 15 30.29 17.89 -35.76
C VAL A 15 30.84 19.21 -35.20
N LEU A 16 31.07 19.21 -33.88
CA LEU A 16 32.28 19.78 -33.28
C LEU A 16 32.82 18.81 -32.22
N LEU A 17 33.86 18.07 -32.59
CA LEU A 17 34.74 17.36 -31.66
C LEU A 17 35.70 18.39 -31.05
N LEU A 18 35.34 18.92 -29.88
CA LEU A 18 36.25 19.66 -29.00
C LEU A 18 36.58 18.76 -27.82
N GLY A 19 37.85 18.37 -27.71
CA GLY A 19 38.37 17.65 -26.57
C GLY A 19 38.38 18.52 -25.32
N CYS A 20 37.65 18.10 -24.29
CA CYS A 20 37.87 18.52 -22.91
C CYS A 20 38.68 17.44 -22.20
N THR A 21 40.00 17.61 -22.19
CA THR A 21 40.89 16.95 -21.23
C THR A 21 40.99 17.85 -20.02
N GLY A 22 40.07 17.68 -19.07
CA GLY A 22 40.00 18.46 -17.85
C GLY A 22 39.10 17.72 -16.88
N GLY A 23 39.62 16.63 -16.31
CA GLY A 23 38.97 15.91 -15.23
C GLY A 23 39.06 16.74 -13.97
N ASP A 24 38.18 17.71 -13.83
CA ASP A 24 37.78 18.18 -12.51
C ASP A 24 36.93 17.04 -11.92
N ASP A 25 37.57 16.19 -11.12
CA ASP A 25 36.91 15.26 -10.19
C ASP A 25 36.16 16.11 -9.15
N GLU A 26 35.07 16.77 -9.57
CA GLU A 26 34.13 17.40 -8.66
C GLU A 26 33.54 16.29 -7.81
N PRO A 27 33.74 16.29 -6.48
CA PRO A 27 33.24 15.24 -5.61
C PRO A 27 31.75 15.11 -5.85
N ALA A 28 31.30 13.90 -6.20
CA ALA A 28 29.89 13.61 -6.36
C ALA A 28 29.15 14.13 -5.11
N PRO A 29 28.02 14.84 -5.27
CA PRO A 29 27.27 15.35 -4.14
C PRO A 29 26.98 14.18 -3.18
N ALA A 30 27.20 14.42 -1.89
CA ALA A 30 26.90 13.42 -0.87
C ALA A 30 25.45 12.97 -1.02
N ALA A 31 25.22 11.66 -0.98
CA ALA A 31 23.87 11.12 -1.02
C ALA A 31 23.01 11.79 0.07
N PRO A 32 21.74 12.11 -0.23
CA PRO A 32 20.84 12.68 0.76
C PRO A 32 20.80 11.76 1.99
N THR A 33 20.93 12.34 3.17
CA THR A 33 20.74 11.59 4.42
C THR A 33 19.26 11.42 4.65
N ILE A 34 18.79 10.17 4.65
CA ILE A 34 17.39 9.83 4.86
C ILE A 34 17.13 9.71 6.36
N ASP A 35 16.16 10.46 6.87
CA ASP A 35 15.71 10.35 8.25
C ASP A 35 14.68 9.22 8.37
N THR A 36 15.15 8.01 8.67
CA THR A 36 14.30 6.83 8.84
C THR A 36 13.22 7.03 9.92
N ALA A 37 13.52 7.78 10.98
CA ALA A 37 12.54 8.03 12.04
C ALA A 37 11.39 8.92 11.55
N ALA A 38 11.71 9.93 10.73
CA ALA A 38 10.69 10.76 10.09
C ALA A 38 9.82 9.95 9.10
N VAL A 39 10.43 9.04 8.33
CA VAL A 39 9.69 8.13 7.43
C VAL A 39 8.73 7.24 8.22
N GLN A 40 9.22 6.58 9.28
CA GLN A 40 8.37 5.75 10.13
C GLN A 40 7.22 6.55 10.73
N GLN A 41 7.48 7.74 11.27
CA GLN A 41 6.43 8.59 11.83
C GLN A 41 5.38 8.99 10.77
N ALA A 42 5.80 9.28 9.54
CA ALA A 42 4.89 9.60 8.45
C ALA A 42 4.05 8.38 8.02
N LEU A 43 4.62 7.18 8.00
CA LEU A 43 3.90 5.93 7.75
C LEU A 43 2.86 5.63 8.84
N VAL A 44 3.19 5.89 10.11
CA VAL A 44 2.22 5.80 11.22
C VAL A 44 1.07 6.77 10.98
N GLY A 45 1.36 8.02 10.60
CA GLY A 45 0.34 9.02 10.27
C GLY A 45 -0.57 8.59 9.11
N LEU A 46 0.00 8.01 8.06
CA LEU A 46 -0.75 7.47 6.92
C LEU A 46 -1.66 6.30 7.34
N TRP A 47 -1.16 5.38 8.18
CA TRP A 47 -1.92 4.23 8.66
C TRP A 47 -3.10 4.63 9.57
N VAL A 48 -2.82 5.48 10.55
CA VAL A 48 -3.79 5.91 11.57
C VAL A 48 -4.86 6.82 10.96
N GLY A 49 -4.48 7.64 9.98
CA GLY A 49 -5.35 8.65 9.39
C GLY A 49 -5.92 9.58 10.47
N ASP A 50 -7.25 9.75 10.49
CA ASP A 50 -7.95 10.57 11.47
C ASP A 50 -8.25 9.84 12.80
N ASP A 51 -8.07 8.51 12.87
CA ASP A 51 -8.46 7.67 14.02
C ASP A 51 -7.31 7.49 15.03
N VAL A 52 -6.92 8.58 15.70
CA VAL A 52 -5.75 8.67 16.62
C VAL A 52 -5.93 7.96 17.98
N THR A 53 -6.49 6.76 17.98
CA THR A 53 -6.55 5.91 19.18
C THR A 53 -5.19 5.29 19.51
N ALA A 54 -5.00 4.90 20.77
CA ALA A 54 -3.76 4.23 21.20
C ALA A 54 -3.54 2.88 20.48
N GLU A 55 -4.63 2.15 20.23
CA GLU A 55 -4.59 0.87 19.50
C GLU A 55 -4.22 1.08 18.03
N ALA A 56 -4.85 2.05 17.33
CA ALA A 56 -4.50 2.38 15.96
C ALA A 56 -3.04 2.87 15.84
N THR A 57 -2.59 3.69 16.80
CA THR A 57 -1.20 4.17 16.85
C THR A 57 -0.23 3.01 17.03
N GLN A 58 -0.50 2.08 17.94
CA GLN A 58 0.33 0.90 18.16
C GLN A 58 0.39 0.00 16.92
N ALA A 59 -0.75 -0.22 16.24
CA ALA A 59 -0.80 -0.97 14.99
C ALA A 59 0.01 -0.26 13.89
N GLY A 60 -0.12 1.07 13.78
CA GLY A 60 0.64 1.88 12.83
C GLY A 60 2.15 1.86 13.09
N GLU A 61 2.58 1.91 14.35
CA GLU A 61 3.98 1.80 14.74
C GLU A 61 4.56 0.43 14.37
N CYS A 62 3.83 -0.64 14.63
CA CYS A 62 4.22 -1.99 14.20
C CYS A 62 4.32 -2.05 12.68
N PHE A 63 3.30 -1.57 11.96
CA PHE A 63 3.25 -1.57 10.51
C PHE A 63 4.44 -0.81 9.90
N ALA A 64 4.69 0.42 10.36
CA ALA A 64 5.77 1.26 9.87
C ALA A 64 7.14 0.60 10.10
N ALA A 65 7.36 0.03 11.29
CA ALA A 65 8.59 -0.71 11.59
C ALA A 65 8.75 -1.93 10.67
N ALA A 66 7.72 -2.76 10.56
CA ALA A 66 7.74 -3.97 9.73
C ALA A 66 8.03 -3.66 8.25
N LEU A 67 7.46 -2.56 7.72
CA LEU A 67 7.70 -2.10 6.36
C LEU A 67 9.15 -1.63 6.17
N THR A 68 9.66 -0.77 7.06
CA THR A 68 11.05 -0.26 6.96
C THR A 68 12.12 -1.31 7.28
N ASP A 69 11.77 -2.37 8.00
CA ASP A 69 12.66 -3.51 8.24
C ASP A 69 12.74 -4.45 7.02
N SER A 70 11.73 -4.41 6.15
CA SER A 70 11.60 -5.33 5.01
C SER A 70 12.10 -4.72 3.69
N ALA A 71 12.28 -3.41 3.62
CA ALA A 71 12.73 -2.69 2.42
C ALA A 71 13.56 -1.45 2.76
N THR A 72 14.54 -1.15 1.93
CA THR A 72 15.32 0.10 1.96
C THR A 72 14.48 1.29 1.50
N PRO A 73 14.86 2.54 1.85
CA PRO A 73 14.16 3.72 1.35
C PRO A 73 14.07 3.82 -0.17
N ASP A 74 15.09 3.34 -0.89
CA ASP A 74 15.06 3.30 -2.37
C ASP A 74 14.01 2.31 -2.88
N GLU A 75 13.95 1.11 -2.31
CA GLU A 75 12.92 0.11 -2.66
C GLU A 75 11.51 0.63 -2.32
N LEU A 76 11.34 1.31 -1.18
CA LEU A 76 10.05 1.92 -0.82
C LEU A 76 9.64 3.05 -1.79
N ARG A 77 10.60 3.86 -2.27
CA ARG A 77 10.34 4.86 -3.32
C ARG A 77 9.95 4.17 -4.62
N ASP A 78 10.73 3.20 -5.06
CA ASP A 78 10.52 2.50 -6.34
C ASP A 78 9.19 1.72 -6.34
N ALA A 79 8.76 1.24 -5.17
CA ALA A 79 7.45 0.63 -4.92
C ALA A 79 6.28 1.64 -4.88
N GLY A 80 6.55 2.95 -4.89
CA GLY A 80 5.55 4.02 -4.84
C GLY A 80 5.03 4.37 -3.44
N LEU A 81 5.70 3.89 -2.39
CA LEU A 81 5.37 4.16 -0.98
C LEU A 81 6.01 5.46 -0.47
N LEU A 82 7.10 5.89 -1.10
CA LEU A 82 7.74 7.19 -0.89
C LEU A 82 7.80 7.96 -2.23
N ASP A 83 7.83 9.28 -2.16
CA ASP A 83 8.08 10.13 -3.32
C ASP A 83 9.58 10.31 -3.63
N GLU A 84 9.90 11.08 -4.68
CA GLU A 84 11.29 11.38 -5.10
C GLU A 84 12.14 12.06 -4.01
N SER A 85 11.51 12.64 -2.98
CA SER A 85 12.16 13.26 -1.83
C SER A 85 12.24 12.34 -0.62
N TYR A 86 11.87 11.07 -0.77
CA TYR A 86 11.72 10.07 0.29
C TYR A 86 10.67 10.44 1.35
N ALA A 87 9.70 11.28 1.01
CA ALA A 87 8.57 11.57 1.88
C ALA A 87 7.41 10.61 1.60
N VAL A 88 6.64 10.26 2.64
CA VAL A 88 5.39 9.52 2.47
C VAL A 88 4.34 10.48 1.91
N PRO A 89 3.74 10.22 0.74
CA PRO A 89 2.73 11.10 0.20
C PRO A 89 1.46 11.05 1.07
N PRO A 90 0.69 12.15 1.16
CA PRO A 90 -0.54 12.19 1.97
C PRO A 90 -1.63 11.24 1.44
N VAL A 91 -1.54 10.85 0.18
CA VAL A 91 -2.38 9.85 -0.47
C VAL A 91 -1.47 8.99 -1.34
N LEU A 92 -1.48 7.69 -1.12
CA LEU A 92 -0.71 6.76 -1.95
C LEU A 92 -1.31 6.68 -3.37
N PRO A 93 -0.46 6.66 -4.41
CA PRO A 93 -0.93 6.25 -5.73
C PRO A 93 -1.35 4.76 -5.70
N PRO A 94 -2.09 4.27 -6.72
CA PRO A 94 -2.24 2.84 -6.92
C PRO A 94 -0.86 2.18 -6.96
N LEU A 95 -0.64 1.19 -6.10
CA LEU A 95 0.64 0.50 -6.01
C LEU A 95 0.74 -0.59 -7.09
N GLY A 96 1.96 -0.80 -7.59
CA GLY A 96 2.28 -2.03 -8.31
C GLY A 96 2.23 -3.24 -7.38
N ARG A 97 2.28 -4.45 -7.95
CA ARG A 97 2.20 -5.69 -7.15
C ARG A 97 3.27 -5.77 -6.06
N GLU A 98 4.51 -5.40 -6.38
CA GLU A 98 5.62 -5.39 -5.42
C GLU A 98 5.35 -4.47 -4.21
N GLY A 99 4.92 -3.23 -4.46
CA GLY A 99 4.57 -2.30 -3.38
C GLY A 99 3.35 -2.74 -2.57
N ALA A 100 2.37 -3.36 -3.22
CA ALA A 100 1.22 -3.93 -2.55
C ALA A 100 1.59 -5.14 -1.68
N GLU A 101 2.46 -6.02 -2.13
CA GLU A 101 2.97 -7.16 -1.35
C GLU A 101 3.78 -6.68 -0.13
N LEU A 102 4.67 -5.69 -0.29
CA LEU A 102 5.39 -5.06 0.83
C LEU A 102 4.42 -4.48 1.88
N TRP A 103 3.40 -3.76 1.42
CA TRP A 103 2.37 -3.19 2.29
C TRP A 103 1.60 -4.28 3.04
N VAL A 104 1.12 -5.30 2.33
CA VAL A 104 0.31 -6.36 2.90
C VAL A 104 1.12 -7.25 3.84
N ASP A 105 2.38 -7.54 3.53
CA ASP A 105 3.29 -8.25 4.43
C ASP A 105 3.46 -7.51 5.76
N ALA A 106 3.71 -6.20 5.71
CA ALA A 106 3.82 -5.37 6.90
C ALA A 106 2.50 -5.34 7.69
N GLN A 107 1.36 -5.25 7.00
CA GLN A 107 0.03 -5.31 7.61
C GLN A 107 -0.20 -6.66 8.33
N PHE A 108 -0.02 -7.79 7.65
CA PHE A 108 -0.30 -9.13 8.20
C PHE A 108 0.65 -9.52 9.35
N LYS A 109 1.85 -8.93 9.42
CA LYS A 109 2.75 -9.07 10.58
C LYS A 109 2.21 -8.39 11.85
N CYS A 110 1.36 -7.39 11.70
CA CYS A 110 1.00 -6.47 12.78
C CYS A 110 -0.47 -6.50 13.18
N VAL A 111 -1.36 -6.83 12.25
CA VAL A 111 -2.79 -6.93 12.51
C VAL A 111 -3.35 -8.23 12.00
N ASP A 112 -4.39 -8.71 12.67
CA ASP A 112 -5.18 -9.82 12.19
C ASP A 112 -6.24 -9.30 11.21
N PHE A 113 -6.00 -9.53 9.92
CA PHE A 113 -6.87 -9.04 8.85
C PHE A 113 -8.35 -9.45 9.00
N VAL A 114 -8.62 -10.64 9.55
CA VAL A 114 -10.00 -11.10 9.78
C VAL A 114 -10.65 -10.34 10.94
N SER A 115 -9.92 -10.10 12.03
CA SER A 115 -10.43 -9.30 13.16
C SER A 115 -10.64 -7.83 12.77
N GLU A 116 -9.77 -7.26 11.93
CA GLU A 116 -9.97 -5.92 11.36
C GLU A 116 -11.23 -5.87 10.48
N SER A 117 -11.44 -6.88 9.63
CA SER A 117 -12.68 -7.00 8.86
C SER A 117 -13.91 -7.09 9.77
N ALA A 118 -13.84 -7.81 10.88
CA ALA A 118 -14.93 -7.93 11.83
C ALA A 118 -15.25 -6.60 12.52
N ARG A 119 -14.23 -5.87 12.99
CA ARG A 119 -14.37 -4.50 13.53
C ARG A 119 -15.09 -3.59 12.53
N ALA A 120 -14.67 -3.61 11.26
CA ALA A 120 -15.31 -2.82 10.21
C ALA A 120 -16.79 -3.18 10.03
N GLN A 121 -17.15 -4.47 10.06
CA GLN A 121 -18.55 -4.90 9.93
C GLN A 121 -19.40 -4.56 11.15
N VAL A 122 -18.86 -4.66 12.36
CA VAL A 122 -19.53 -4.19 13.58
C VAL A 122 -19.85 -2.71 13.46
N ALA A 123 -18.88 -1.89 13.01
CA ALA A 123 -19.10 -0.46 12.79
C ALA A 123 -20.17 -0.19 11.71
N ALA A 124 -20.04 -0.82 10.54
CA ALA A 124 -20.95 -0.64 9.40
C ALA A 124 -22.39 -1.04 9.73
N THR A 125 -22.58 -2.09 10.55
CA THR A 125 -23.90 -2.59 10.95
C THR A 125 -24.41 -1.98 12.25
N LYS A 126 -23.69 -1.01 12.83
CA LYS A 126 -24.01 -0.35 14.11
C LYS A 126 -24.16 -1.33 15.27
N GLY A 127 -23.25 -2.32 15.33
CA GLY A 127 -23.17 -3.32 16.39
C GLY A 127 -24.15 -4.47 16.27
N LYS A 128 -24.84 -4.63 15.13
CA LYS A 128 -25.79 -5.75 14.93
C LYS A 128 -25.11 -7.08 14.64
N VAL A 129 -23.95 -7.05 13.99
CA VAL A 129 -23.17 -8.26 13.69
C VAL A 129 -22.44 -8.73 14.94
N ASP A 130 -22.55 -10.02 15.26
CA ASP A 130 -21.67 -10.67 16.24
C ASP A 130 -20.27 -10.86 15.63
N ALA A 131 -19.29 -10.14 16.17
CA ALA A 131 -17.91 -10.15 15.67
C ALA A 131 -17.29 -11.55 15.71
N THR A 132 -17.52 -12.31 16.79
CA THR A 132 -16.92 -13.64 16.98
C THR A 132 -17.47 -14.63 15.96
N ALA A 133 -18.79 -14.60 15.74
CA ALA A 133 -19.45 -15.43 14.74
C ALA A 133 -18.98 -15.09 13.32
N TYR A 134 -18.84 -13.79 13.02
CA TYR A 134 -18.32 -13.32 11.74
C TYR A 134 -16.87 -13.77 11.49
N GLU A 135 -15.96 -13.56 12.45
CA GLU A 135 -14.56 -13.99 12.33
C GLU A 135 -14.46 -15.50 12.14
N THR A 136 -15.20 -16.28 12.94
CA THR A 136 -15.22 -17.75 12.85
C THR A 136 -15.69 -18.21 11.47
N CYS A 137 -16.73 -17.58 10.93
CA CYS A 137 -17.22 -17.86 9.59
C CYS A 137 -16.16 -17.53 8.52
N LEU A 138 -15.54 -16.35 8.60
CA LEU A 138 -14.61 -15.88 7.58
C LEU A 138 -13.33 -16.74 7.53
N ARG A 139 -12.77 -17.11 8.69
CA ARG A 139 -11.61 -18.03 8.79
C ARG A 139 -11.93 -19.45 8.28
N LYS A 140 -13.19 -19.86 8.34
CA LYS A 140 -13.63 -21.14 7.79
C LYS A 140 -13.84 -21.07 6.27
N ALA A 141 -14.27 -19.92 5.76
CA ALA A 141 -14.61 -19.72 4.36
C ALA A 141 -13.37 -19.51 3.48
N LEU A 142 -12.31 -18.91 4.01
CA LEU A 142 -11.13 -18.50 3.25
C LEU A 142 -9.83 -18.98 3.89
N THR A 143 -8.87 -19.35 3.07
CA THR A 143 -7.49 -19.62 3.50
C THR A 143 -6.72 -18.32 3.73
N GLU A 144 -5.61 -18.41 4.45
CA GLU A 144 -4.70 -17.27 4.65
C GLU A 144 -4.17 -16.72 3.32
N ASP A 145 -3.78 -17.59 2.39
CA ASP A 145 -3.34 -17.19 1.04
C ASP A 145 -4.44 -16.43 0.26
N GLN A 146 -5.71 -16.82 0.41
CA GLN A 146 -6.82 -16.12 -0.24
C GLN A 146 -7.05 -14.73 0.37
N LEU A 147 -6.92 -14.61 1.70
CA LEU A 147 -7.00 -13.32 2.39
C LEU A 147 -5.84 -12.41 1.98
N TYR A 148 -4.63 -12.96 1.91
CA TYR A 148 -3.44 -12.26 1.47
C TYR A 148 -3.59 -11.72 0.04
N GLU A 149 -3.95 -12.58 -0.92
CA GLU A 149 -4.12 -12.15 -2.31
C GLU A 149 -5.26 -11.14 -2.46
N ALA A 150 -6.36 -11.30 -1.71
CA ALA A 150 -7.45 -10.31 -1.70
C ALA A 150 -6.98 -8.94 -1.16
N ALA A 151 -6.13 -8.93 -0.13
CA ALA A 151 -5.53 -7.70 0.40
C ALA A 151 -4.58 -7.06 -0.62
N VAL A 152 -3.72 -7.84 -1.28
CA VAL A 152 -2.80 -7.35 -2.33
C VAL A 152 -3.59 -6.72 -3.47
N GLN A 153 -4.58 -7.44 -4.01
CA GLN A 153 -5.44 -6.93 -5.08
C GLN A 153 -6.19 -5.65 -4.66
N SER A 154 -6.67 -5.59 -3.42
CA SER A 154 -7.35 -4.39 -2.89
C SER A 154 -6.43 -3.18 -2.82
N VAL A 155 -5.18 -3.36 -2.35
CA VAL A 155 -4.17 -2.29 -2.30
C VAL A 155 -3.76 -1.82 -3.70
N MET A 156 -3.69 -2.74 -4.67
CA MET A 156 -3.49 -2.41 -6.08
C MET A 156 -4.70 -1.69 -6.72
N GLY A 157 -5.86 -1.68 -6.06
CA GLY A 157 -7.12 -1.17 -6.60
C GLY A 157 -7.80 -2.09 -7.61
N ASP A 158 -7.40 -3.38 -7.68
CA ASP A 158 -8.02 -4.39 -8.51
C ASP A 158 -9.19 -5.08 -7.79
N PHE A 159 -10.32 -4.39 -7.74
CA PHE A 159 -11.54 -4.93 -7.11
C PHE A 159 -12.27 -5.98 -7.98
N GLY A 160 -11.78 -6.26 -9.18
CA GLY A 160 -12.35 -7.24 -10.10
C GLY A 160 -11.72 -8.63 -10.01
N GLY A 161 -10.60 -8.78 -9.28
CA GLY A 161 -9.87 -10.03 -9.16
C GLY A 161 -10.65 -11.11 -8.40
N ASP A 162 -10.38 -12.38 -8.76
CA ASP A 162 -11.08 -13.54 -8.21
C ASP A 162 -10.96 -13.64 -6.67
N ALA A 163 -9.82 -13.22 -6.10
CA ALA A 163 -9.61 -13.25 -4.65
C ALA A 163 -10.46 -12.20 -3.93
N VAL A 164 -10.54 -10.97 -4.47
CA VAL A 164 -11.43 -9.92 -3.92
C VAL A 164 -12.90 -10.31 -4.06
N ALA A 165 -13.28 -10.92 -5.18
CA ALA A 165 -14.64 -11.42 -5.39
C ALA A 165 -15.01 -12.52 -4.37
N ALA A 166 -14.10 -13.50 -4.17
CA ALA A 166 -14.29 -14.55 -3.17
C ALA A 166 -14.36 -13.98 -1.75
N PHE A 167 -13.48 -13.03 -1.41
CA PHE A 167 -13.49 -12.35 -0.12
C PHE A 167 -14.81 -11.62 0.11
N SER A 168 -15.24 -10.79 -0.85
CA SER A 168 -16.49 -10.02 -0.76
C SER A 168 -17.71 -10.93 -0.58
N GLN A 169 -17.79 -12.03 -1.33
CA GLN A 169 -18.87 -13.00 -1.18
C GLN A 169 -18.87 -13.65 0.21
N ALA A 170 -17.70 -14.06 0.71
CA ALA A 170 -17.59 -14.60 2.06
C ALA A 170 -17.99 -13.58 3.13
N GLN A 171 -17.61 -12.30 2.98
CA GLN A 171 -18.04 -11.25 3.90
C GLN A 171 -19.57 -11.13 3.93
N LEU A 172 -20.24 -11.15 2.77
CA LEU A 172 -21.71 -11.09 2.69
C LEU A 172 -22.36 -12.29 3.39
N ASP A 173 -21.90 -13.50 3.09
CA ASP A 173 -22.46 -14.73 3.66
C ASP A 173 -22.23 -14.82 5.17
N CYS A 174 -21.07 -14.35 5.65
CA CYS A 174 -20.72 -14.34 7.06
C CYS A 174 -21.45 -13.24 7.84
N VAL A 175 -21.72 -12.08 7.24
CA VAL A 175 -22.60 -11.07 7.86
C VAL A 175 -23.99 -11.64 8.08
N GLN A 176 -24.58 -12.32 7.10
CA GLN A 176 -25.92 -12.89 7.24
C GLN A 176 -26.01 -13.92 8.38
N GLN A 177 -24.97 -14.74 8.55
CA GLN A 177 -24.92 -15.73 9.63
C GLN A 177 -24.69 -15.11 11.02
N ALA A 178 -24.05 -13.95 11.07
CA ALA A 178 -23.70 -13.27 12.31
C ALA A 178 -24.75 -12.23 12.76
N LEU A 179 -25.83 -12.05 12.01
CA LEU A 179 -26.96 -11.20 12.40
C LEU A 179 -27.89 -11.95 13.39
N PRO A 180 -28.56 -11.22 14.30
CA PRO A 180 -29.60 -11.82 15.13
C PRO A 180 -30.77 -12.34 14.27
N PRO A 181 -31.47 -13.39 14.72
CA PRO A 181 -32.69 -13.84 14.06
C PRO A 181 -33.78 -12.75 14.11
N ASP A 182 -34.56 -12.64 13.04
CA ASP A 182 -35.72 -11.75 12.92
C ASP A 182 -36.88 -12.13 13.84
#